data_AF-A0A4R6F9I4-F1
#
_entry.id   AF-A0A4R6F9I4-F1
#
_cell.length_a   1.000
_cell.length_b   1.000
_cell.length_c   1.000
_cell.angle_alpha   90.00
_cell.angle_beta   90.00
_cell.angle_gamma   90.00
#
_symmetry.space_group_name_H-M   'P 1'
#
loop_
_entity.id
_entity.type
_entity.pdbx_description
1 polymer ?
#
loop_
_entity_poly.entity_id
_entity_poly.type
_entity_poly.pdbx_seq_one_letter_code
_entity_poly.pdbx_strand_id
1 'polypeptide(L)'
;MFKHAFGVLQKVGKSLMLPVAVLPVAGLLLGLGATDFHGYVPAIVLALMKNAGDVIFSNLPLIFAIGVALGFTENDGVSGIAATIGYLVMTATLGVIAKVEGIEPDTIMGIPSIQTGVFGGILAGGLAARSRPFRSGRRFPIRAPRRRSTGSSNVY
;
A
#
# COMPACT_ATOMS: atom_id res chain seq x y z
N MET A 1 -20.50 13.73 -18.18
CA MET A 1 -19.51 12.65 -17.96
C MET A 1 -18.11 13.17 -17.60
N PHE A 2 -17.52 14.12 -18.33
CA PHE A 2 -16.15 14.61 -18.08
C PHE A 2 -15.89 15.16 -16.67
N LYS A 3 -16.87 15.81 -16.02
CA LYS A 3 -16.70 16.34 -14.65
C LYS A 3 -16.42 15.24 -13.60
N HIS A 4 -17.00 14.05 -13.75
CA HIS A 4 -16.75 12.93 -12.83
C HIS A 4 -15.39 12.28 -13.08
N ALA A 5 -14.97 12.16 -14.33
CA ALA A 5 -13.65 11.63 -14.69
C ALA A 5 -12.52 12.53 -14.15
N PHE A 6 -12.69 13.85 -14.24
CA PHE A 6 -11.72 14.82 -13.74
C PHE A 6 -11.56 14.74 -12.21
N GLY A 7 -12.66 14.59 -11.46
CA GLY A 7 -12.61 14.43 -10.00
C GLY A 7 -11.94 13.12 -9.55
N VAL A 8 -12.10 12.03 -10.30
CA VAL A 8 -11.39 10.76 -10.03
C VAL A 8 -9.90 10.92 -10.32
N LEU A 9 -9.53 11.55 -11.45
CA LEU A 9 -8.14 11.75 -11.83
C LEU A 9 -7.38 12.65 -10.82
N GLN A 10 -8.04 13.67 -10.27
CA GLN A 10 -7.49 14.48 -9.19
C GLN A 10 -7.24 13.67 -7.91
N LYS A 11 -8.15 12.77 -7.55
CA LYS A 11 -7.96 11.87 -6.40
C LYS A 11 -6.83 10.86 -6.63
N VAL A 12 -6.72 10.31 -7.85
CA VAL A 12 -5.58 9.48 -8.24
C VAL A 12 -4.28 10.26 -8.05
N GLY A 13 -4.17 11.46 -8.62
CA GLY A 13 -2.98 12.30 -8.50
C GLY A 13 -2.59 12.59 -7.05
N LYS A 14 -3.57 12.93 -6.20
CA LYS A 14 -3.33 13.16 -4.76
C LYS A 14 -2.86 11.88 -4.04
N SER A 15 -3.39 10.72 -4.40
CA SER A 15 -3.02 9.44 -3.80
C SER A 15 -1.60 8.99 -4.16
N LEU A 16 -1.11 9.37 -5.35
CA LEU A 16 0.24 9.06 -5.81
C LEU A 16 1.30 9.98 -5.17
N MET A 17 0.91 11.06 -4.50
CA MET A 17 1.89 11.94 -3.82
C MET A 17 2.57 11.25 -2.63
N LEU A 18 1.87 10.35 -1.92
CA LEU A 18 2.42 9.68 -0.74
C LEU A 18 3.65 8.80 -1.08
N PRO A 19 3.58 7.90 -2.09
CA PRO A 19 4.76 7.12 -2.52
C PRO A 19 5.84 7.99 -3.18
N VAL A 20 5.45 9.00 -3.95
CA VAL A 20 6.43 9.84 -4.67
C VAL A 20 7.29 10.64 -3.70
N ALA A 21 6.79 10.98 -2.51
CA ALA A 21 7.55 11.67 -1.49
C ALA A 21 8.74 10.85 -0.93
N VAL A 22 8.70 9.51 -1.01
CA VAL A 22 9.78 8.63 -0.51
C VAL A 22 10.86 8.34 -1.56
N LEU A 23 10.57 8.56 -2.85
CA LEU A 23 11.50 8.30 -3.94
C LEU A 23 12.79 9.14 -3.93
N PRO A 24 12.79 10.44 -3.57
CA PRO A 24 14.02 11.23 -3.53
C PRO A 24 15.03 10.68 -2.53
N VAL A 25 14.57 10.27 -1.36
CA VAL A 25 15.43 9.70 -0.32
C VAL A 25 15.99 8.36 -0.79
N ALA A 26 15.16 7.49 -1.36
CA ALA A 26 15.61 6.21 -1.94
C ALA A 26 16.67 6.41 -3.05
N GLY A 27 16.44 7.39 -3.93
CA GLY A 27 17.38 7.74 -5.00
C GLY A 27 18.71 8.28 -4.48
N LEU A 28 18.69 9.11 -3.43
CA LEU A 28 19.92 9.59 -2.79
C LEU A 28 20.69 8.44 -2.12
N LEU A 29 20.02 7.55 -1.39
CA LEU A 29 20.65 6.37 -0.77
C LEU A 29 21.29 5.46 -1.81
N LEU A 30 20.58 5.15 -2.89
CA LEU A 30 21.09 4.31 -3.97
C LEU A 30 22.25 5.00 -4.71
N GLY A 31 22.11 6.30 -5.02
CA GLY A 31 23.11 7.09 -5.73
C GLY A 31 24.41 7.23 -4.94
N LEU A 32 24.32 7.63 -3.67
CA LEU A 32 25.49 7.74 -2.79
C LEU A 32 26.11 6.38 -2.46
N GLY A 33 25.31 5.32 -2.38
CA GLY A 33 25.82 3.95 -2.18
C GLY A 33 26.50 3.35 -3.42
N ALA A 34 26.20 3.87 -4.61
CA ALA A 34 26.82 3.43 -5.87
C ALA A 34 28.09 4.24 -6.23
N THR A 35 28.35 5.36 -5.56
CA THR A 35 29.57 6.15 -5.77
C THR A 35 30.73 5.62 -4.95
N ASP A 36 31.91 5.54 -5.58
CA ASP A 36 33.16 5.21 -4.90
C ASP A 36 33.83 6.48 -4.36
N PHE A 37 33.85 6.64 -3.03
CA PHE A 37 34.50 7.79 -2.38
C PHE A 37 36.01 7.60 -2.18
N HIS A 38 36.70 6.86 -3.05
CA HIS A 38 38.17 6.68 -3.03
C HIS A 38 38.79 6.50 -1.62
N GLY A 39 38.14 5.71 -0.75
CA GLY A 39 38.63 5.40 0.60
C GLY A 39 38.25 6.37 1.72
N TYR A 40 37.56 7.48 1.46
CA TYR A 40 37.05 8.39 2.51
C TYR A 40 35.89 7.79 3.30
N VAL A 41 35.11 6.89 2.68
CA VAL A 41 33.96 6.22 3.29
C VAL A 41 34.20 4.70 3.25
N PRO A 42 34.00 3.98 4.35
CA PRO A 42 34.13 2.52 4.37
C PRO A 42 33.18 1.86 3.35
N ALA A 43 33.68 0.90 2.57
CA ALA A 43 32.90 0.19 1.56
C ALA A 43 31.63 -0.49 2.13
N ILE A 44 31.67 -0.93 3.39
CA ILE A 44 30.52 -1.47 4.10
C ILE A 44 29.37 -0.46 4.21
N VAL A 45 29.68 0.82 4.44
CA VAL A 45 28.68 1.89 4.57
C VAL A 45 28.03 2.16 3.20
N LEU A 46 28.82 2.18 2.14
CA LEU A 46 28.34 2.36 0.77
C LEU A 46 27.43 1.20 0.33
N ALA A 47 27.83 -0.04 0.64
CA ALA A 47 27.01 -1.22 0.40
C ALA A 47 25.69 -1.18 1.20
N LEU A 48 25.72 -0.74 2.46
CA LEU A 48 24.51 -0.55 3.26
C LEU A 48 23.57 0.50 2.63
N MET A 49 24.11 1.64 2.20
CA MET A 49 23.31 2.71 1.57
C MET A 49 22.70 2.24 0.25
N LYS A 50 23.49 1.55 -0.59
CA LYS A 50 23.03 0.96 -1.84
C LYS A 50 21.88 -0.02 -1.61
N ASN A 51 22.06 -0.98 -0.70
CA ASN A 51 21.05 -1.98 -0.39
C ASN A 51 19.78 -1.36 0.22
N ALA A 52 19.92 -0.35 1.08
CA ALA A 52 18.78 0.36 1.65
C ALA A 52 17.94 1.08 0.58
N GLY A 53 18.58 1.71 -0.41
CA GLY A 53 17.87 2.30 -1.55
C GLY A 53 17.20 1.25 -2.44
N ASP A 54 17.92 0.16 -2.73
CA ASP A 54 17.45 -0.92 -3.60
C ASP A 54 16.20 -1.64 -3.06
N VAL A 55 16.13 -1.85 -1.75
CA VAL A 55 14.94 -2.41 -1.08
C VAL A 55 13.70 -1.53 -1.28
N ILE A 56 13.85 -0.21 -1.32
CA ILE A 56 12.71 0.69 -1.56
C ILE A 56 12.21 0.57 -3.01
N PHE A 57 13.12 0.52 -3.98
CA PHE A 57 12.76 0.39 -5.40
C PHE A 57 12.18 -0.98 -5.74
N SER A 58 12.72 -2.06 -5.19
CA SER A 58 12.20 -3.42 -5.39
C SER A 58 10.80 -3.62 -4.82
N ASN A 59 10.44 -2.91 -3.74
CA ASN A 59 9.12 -2.98 -3.09
C ASN A 59 8.20 -1.81 -3.46
N LEU A 60 8.61 -0.97 -4.42
CA LEU A 60 7.89 0.22 -4.86
C LEU A 60 6.44 -0.08 -5.31
N PRO A 61 6.11 -1.19 -6.00
CA PRO A 61 4.73 -1.54 -6.31
C PRO A 61 3.83 -1.66 -5.08
N LEU A 62 4.32 -2.23 -3.98
CA LEU A 62 3.57 -2.35 -2.73
C LEU A 62 3.34 -0.97 -2.09
N ILE A 63 4.38 -0.13 -2.06
CA ILE A 63 4.28 1.25 -1.54
C ILE A 63 3.21 2.02 -2.31
N PHE A 64 3.15 1.86 -3.63
CA PHE A 64 2.10 2.45 -4.46
C PHE A 64 0.72 1.85 -4.20
N ALA A 65 0.59 0.54 -3.99
CA ALA A 65 -0.69 -0.08 -3.64
C ALA A 65 -1.28 0.52 -2.37
N ILE A 66 -0.45 0.66 -1.32
CA ILE A 66 -0.84 1.26 -0.05
C ILE A 66 -1.18 2.75 -0.22
N GLY A 67 -0.30 3.51 -0.90
CA GLY A 67 -0.48 4.95 -1.12
C GLY A 67 -1.75 5.28 -1.91
N VAL A 68 -2.03 4.54 -2.97
CA VAL A 68 -3.26 4.67 -3.76
C VAL A 68 -4.48 4.37 -2.87
N ALA A 69 -4.45 3.27 -2.12
CA ALA A 69 -5.58 2.88 -1.30
C ALA A 69 -5.88 3.90 -0.18
N LEU A 70 -4.85 4.42 0.49
CA LEU A 70 -4.99 5.47 1.51
C LEU A 70 -5.46 6.80 0.91
N GLY A 71 -4.92 7.21 -0.24
CA GLY A 71 -5.28 8.48 -0.87
C GLY A 71 -6.69 8.51 -1.43
N PHE A 72 -7.22 7.37 -1.88
CA PHE A 72 -8.63 7.25 -2.29
C PHE A 72 -9.62 7.26 -1.13
N THR A 73 -9.14 6.96 0.08
CA THR A 73 -10.01 6.66 1.22
C THR A 73 -9.78 7.56 2.42
N GLU A 74 -9.18 8.74 2.18
CA GLU A 74 -8.97 9.78 3.18
C GLU A 74 -8.18 9.27 4.40
N ASN A 75 -7.15 8.45 4.16
CA ASN A 75 -6.20 7.96 5.16
C ASN A 75 -6.79 7.01 6.24
N ASP A 76 -7.73 6.17 5.86
CA ASP A 76 -8.22 5.10 6.75
C ASP A 76 -7.27 3.89 6.72
N GLY A 77 -6.66 3.54 7.85
CA GLY A 77 -5.63 2.48 7.94
C GLY A 77 -6.05 1.09 7.45
N VAL A 78 -7.36 0.77 7.43
CA VAL A 78 -7.86 -0.55 6.97
C VAL A 78 -7.58 -0.79 5.47
N SER A 79 -7.37 0.25 4.66
CA SER A 79 -7.21 0.18 3.20
C SER A 79 -5.78 -0.11 2.89
N GLY A 80 -4.86 0.41 3.70
CA GLY A 80 -3.47 0.02 3.62
C GLY A 80 -3.35 -1.49 3.79
N ILE A 81 -3.98 -2.05 4.82
CA ILE A 81 -3.95 -3.51 5.06
C ILE A 81 -4.64 -4.27 3.92
N ALA A 82 -5.84 -3.84 3.50
CA ALA A 82 -6.57 -4.47 2.39
C ALA A 82 -5.78 -4.42 1.06
N ALA A 83 -5.08 -3.32 0.79
CA ALA A 83 -4.24 -3.15 -0.39
C ALA A 83 -2.99 -4.02 -0.35
N THR A 84 -2.35 -4.14 0.81
CA THR A 84 -1.23 -5.07 1.01
C THR A 84 -1.65 -6.50 0.72
N ILE A 85 -2.76 -6.96 1.31
CA ILE A 85 -3.28 -8.31 1.07
C ILE A 85 -3.68 -8.50 -0.40
N GLY A 86 -4.40 -7.53 -0.99
CA GLY A 86 -4.79 -7.57 -2.39
C GLY A 86 -3.60 -7.64 -3.36
N TYR A 87 -2.54 -6.89 -3.07
CA TYR A 87 -1.28 -6.92 -3.84
C TYR A 87 -0.56 -8.27 -3.70
N LEU A 88 -0.50 -8.85 -2.50
CA LEU A 88 0.10 -10.17 -2.28
C LEU A 88 -0.66 -11.27 -3.03
N VAL A 89 -2.00 -11.26 -2.97
CA VAL A 89 -2.85 -12.21 -3.70
C VAL A 89 -2.63 -12.08 -5.21
N MET A 90 -2.59 -10.84 -5.73
CA MET A 90 -2.32 -10.59 -7.15
C MET A 90 -0.92 -11.08 -7.57
N THR A 91 0.09 -10.87 -6.73
CA THR A 91 1.46 -11.34 -7.00
C THR A 91 1.52 -12.87 -7.03
N ALA A 92 0.83 -13.54 -6.10
CA ALA A 92 0.76 -15.00 -6.07
C ALA A 92 0.02 -15.58 -7.29
N THR A 93 -1.08 -14.97 -7.73
CA THR A 93 -1.82 -15.45 -8.91
C THR A 93 -1.05 -15.23 -10.21
N LEU A 94 -0.33 -14.11 -10.34
CA LEU A 94 0.58 -13.88 -11.46
C LEU A 94 1.73 -14.90 -11.49
N GLY A 95 2.22 -15.31 -10.34
CA GLY A 95 3.19 -16.41 -10.23
C GLY A 95 2.69 -17.75 -10.78
N VAL A 96 1.41 -18.06 -10.57
CA VAL A 96 0.79 -19.26 -11.15
C VAL A 96 0.67 -19.12 -12.66
N ILE A 97 0.24 -17.96 -13.15
CA ILE A 97 0.12 -17.70 -14.60
C ILE A 97 1.50 -17.75 -15.29
N ALA A 98 2.54 -17.19 -14.67
CA ALA A 98 3.91 -17.23 -15.20
C ALA A 98 4.41 -18.66 -15.44
N LYS A 99 4.11 -19.57 -14.50
CA LYS A 99 4.47 -21.00 -14.61
C LYS A 99 3.74 -21.70 -15.75
N VAL A 100 2.50 -21.31 -16.05
CA VAL A 100 1.71 -21.87 -17.15
C VAL A 100 2.20 -21.35 -18.50
N GLU A 101 2.58 -20.07 -18.56
CA GLU A 101 3.06 -19.39 -19.78
C GLU A 101 4.55 -19.61 -20.07
N GLY A 102 5.30 -20.27 -19.18
CA GLY A 102 6.74 -20.56 -19.36
C GLY A 102 7.65 -19.32 -19.23
N ILE A 103 7.18 -18.25 -18.57
CA ILE A 103 7.94 -17.03 -18.34
C ILE A 103 8.81 -17.22 -17.09
N GLU A 104 10.09 -16.85 -17.14
CA GLU A 104 10.97 -16.85 -15.97
C GLU A 104 10.40 -15.90 -14.90
N PRO A 105 9.96 -16.41 -13.73
CA PRO A 105 9.33 -15.59 -12.73
C PRO A 105 10.40 -14.82 -11.95
N ASP A 106 10.15 -13.53 -11.74
CA ASP A 106 11.01 -12.71 -10.89
C ASP A 106 10.58 -12.85 -9.41
N THR A 107 11.54 -12.78 -8.49
CA THR A 107 11.27 -13.02 -7.08
C THR A 107 10.91 -11.72 -6.38
N ILE A 108 9.62 -11.44 -6.25
CA ILE A 108 9.11 -10.26 -5.54
C ILE A 108 8.75 -10.68 -4.11
N MET A 109 9.51 -10.20 -3.12
CA MET A 109 9.32 -10.55 -1.70
C MET A 109 9.36 -12.07 -1.41
N GLY A 110 10.13 -12.84 -2.19
CA GLY A 110 10.18 -14.30 -2.06
C GLY A 110 9.07 -15.06 -2.79
N ILE A 111 8.17 -14.35 -3.49
CA ILE A 111 7.12 -14.96 -4.33
C ILE A 111 7.57 -14.90 -5.80
N PRO A 112 7.67 -16.03 -6.51
CA PRO A 112 7.94 -16.05 -7.94
C PRO A 112 6.73 -15.47 -8.67
N SER A 113 6.87 -14.31 -9.30
CA SER A 113 5.80 -13.56 -9.96
C SER A 113 6.30 -12.80 -11.19
N ILE A 114 5.37 -12.37 -12.03
CA ILE A 114 5.66 -11.41 -13.10
C ILE A 114 5.84 -10.03 -12.48
N GLN A 115 6.88 -9.32 -12.91
CA GLN A 115 7.17 -7.96 -12.45
C GLN A 115 6.27 -6.95 -13.16
N THR A 116 5.11 -6.67 -12.56
CA THR A 116 4.14 -5.70 -13.08
C THR A 116 4.52 -4.24 -12.83
N GLY A 117 5.61 -4.02 -12.10
CA GLY A 117 6.05 -2.70 -11.66
C GLY A 117 4.99 -1.93 -10.87
N VAL A 118 5.09 -0.61 -10.90
CA VAL A 118 4.21 0.33 -10.18
C VAL A 118 2.75 0.17 -10.58
N PHE A 119 2.51 -0.20 -11.84
CA PHE A 119 1.18 -0.33 -12.41
C PHE A 119 0.34 -1.40 -11.71
N GLY A 120 0.92 -2.58 -11.44
CA GLY A 120 0.25 -3.62 -10.67
C GLY A 120 -0.12 -3.16 -9.26
N GLY A 121 0.78 -2.40 -8.62
CA GLY A 121 0.53 -1.77 -7.33
C GLY A 121 -0.69 -0.84 -7.35
N ILE A 122 -0.73 0.08 -8.32
CA ILE A 122 -1.84 1.04 -8.48
C ILE A 122 -3.18 0.32 -8.71
N LEU A 123 -3.20 -0.73 -9.54
CA LEU A 123 -4.40 -1.51 -9.80
C LEU A 123 -4.88 -2.25 -8.55
N ALA A 124 -3.99 -2.94 -7.84
CA ALA A 124 -4.33 -3.62 -6.60
C ALA A 124 -4.84 -2.64 -5.53
N GLY A 125 -4.18 -1.49 -5.37
CA GLY A 125 -4.59 -0.44 -4.44
C GLY A 125 -5.94 0.19 -4.80
N GLY A 126 -6.20 0.43 -6.09
CA GLY A 126 -7.48 0.93 -6.58
C GLY A 126 -8.63 -0.06 -6.37
N LEU A 127 -8.39 -1.35 -6.65
CA LEU A 127 -9.36 -2.43 -6.39
C LEU A 127 -9.61 -2.61 -4.89
N ALA A 128 -8.58 -2.53 -4.06
CA ALA A 128 -8.71 -2.57 -2.61
C ALA A 128 -9.55 -1.39 -2.07
N ALA A 129 -9.28 -0.17 -2.55
CA ALA A 129 -10.08 1.01 -2.20
C ALA A 129 -11.55 0.86 -2.62
N ARG A 130 -11.81 0.23 -3.78
CA ARG A 130 -13.15 0.01 -4.32
C ARG A 130 -13.92 -1.10 -3.60
N SER A 131 -13.23 -2.16 -3.21
CA SER A 131 -13.80 -3.38 -2.60
C SER A 131 -14.14 -3.21 -1.12
N ARG A 132 -13.64 -2.15 -0.47
CA ARG A 132 -13.97 -1.83 0.92
C ARG A 132 -15.47 -1.86 1.21
N PRO A 133 -15.93 -2.82 2.03
CA PRO A 133 -17.28 -2.87 2.53
C PRO A 133 -17.29 -2.40 3.99
N PHE A 134 -16.80 -1.19 4.31
CA PHE A 134 -17.07 -0.63 5.64
C PHE A 134 -17.09 0.90 5.67
N ARG A 135 -18.22 1.38 6.16
CA ARG A 135 -18.71 2.74 6.12
C ARG A 135 -18.03 3.51 7.25
N SER A 136 -17.02 4.32 6.93
CA SER A 136 -16.35 5.28 7.83
C SER A 136 -17.34 6.34 8.33
N GLY A 137 -18.25 5.96 9.23
CA GLY A 137 -19.30 6.86 9.72
C GLY A 137 -20.42 6.23 10.53
N ARG A 138 -20.57 4.90 10.58
CA ARG A 138 -21.40 4.29 11.63
C ARG A 138 -20.50 3.88 12.77
N ARG A 139 -20.25 4.81 13.71
CA ARG A 139 -20.05 4.44 15.11
C ARG A 139 -21.09 3.37 15.38
N PHE A 140 -20.70 2.13 15.62
CA PHE A 140 -21.63 1.22 16.27
C PHE A 140 -21.95 1.91 17.59
N PRO A 141 -23.19 2.39 17.82
CA PRO A 141 -23.56 2.69 19.17
C PRO A 141 -23.54 1.32 19.84
N ILE A 142 -22.50 1.05 20.62
CA ILE A 142 -22.61 0.06 21.68
C ILE A 142 -23.70 0.66 22.57
N ARG A 143 -24.96 0.34 22.28
CA ARG A 143 -26.08 0.61 23.17
C ARG A 143 -25.74 -0.19 24.41
N ALA A 144 -25.15 0.48 25.41
CA ALA A 144 -25.14 -0.03 26.76
C ALA A 144 -26.59 -0.46 27.07
N PRO A 145 -26.82 -1.64 27.65
CA PRO A 145 -28.16 -2.02 28.07
C PRO A 145 -28.67 -0.90 28.98
N ARG A 146 -29.73 -0.20 28.54
CA ARG A 146 -30.49 0.72 29.41
C ARG A 146 -30.85 -0.10 30.64
N ARG A 147 -30.21 0.21 31.79
CA ARG A 147 -30.71 -0.23 33.09
C ARG A 147 -32.18 0.16 33.11
N ARG A 148 -33.07 -0.84 33.10
CA ARG A 148 -34.47 -0.60 33.44
C ARG A 148 -34.45 0.01 34.83
N SER A 149 -34.92 1.23 34.91
CA SER A 149 -35.44 1.79 36.15
C SER A 149 -36.49 0.81 36.64
N THR A 150 -36.15 0.01 37.66
CA THR A 150 -37.14 -0.70 38.45
C THR A 150 -37.87 0.37 39.22
N GLY A 151 -39.04 0.75 38.71
CA GLY A 151 -39.94 1.68 39.35
C GLY A 151 -40.26 1.19 40.76
N SER A 152 -40.23 2.15 41.67
CA SER A 152 -41.02 2.17 42.89
C SER A 152 -42.42 1.59 42.62
N SER A 153 -42.73 0.47 43.27
CA SER A 153 -44.09 0.01 43.50
C SER A 153 -44.28 -0.12 45.00
N ASN A 154 -44.55 1.03 45.62
CA ASN A 154 -45.20 1.11 46.92
C ASN A 154 -46.71 0.98 46.66
N VAL A 155 -47.28 -0.21 46.82
CA VAL A 155 -48.72 -0.42 47.03
C VAL A 155 -48.88 -1.67 47.92
N TYR A 156 -49.64 -1.44 49.00
CA TYR A 156 -50.01 -2.32 50.13
C TYR A 156 -49.03 -2.37 51.30
#